data_AF-A0A1G9TPN9-F1
#
_entry.id   AF-A0A1G9TPN9-F1
#
_cell.length_a   1.000
_cell.length_b   1.000
_cell.length_c   1.000
_cell.angle_alpha   90.00
_cell.angle_beta   90.00
_cell.angle_gamma   90.00
#
_symmetry.space_group_name_H-M   'P 1'
#
loop_
_entity.id
_entity.type
_entity.pdbx_description
1 polymer ?
#
loop_
_entity_poly.entity_id
_entity_poly.type
_entity_poly.pdbx_seq_one_letter_code
_entity_poly.pdbx_strand_id
1 'polypeptide(L)'
;MGVPSLIGALLAIVPLFAQGESLLKRPDDGRCLGRLDGSPHYTACADAVRIVASSVGVERFAIRLSTEDTCIGAFGEDVLFVGCDRAAVFALEPAKTSTFRLRIADSGKCLGEVAGAPRYTDCGWAPVFMTVSA
;
A
#
# COMPACT_ATOMS: atom_id res chain seq x y z
N MET A 1 -16.62 -41.08 -36.76
CA MET A 1 -16.34 -39.65 -36.48
C MET A 1 -16.98 -39.31 -35.14
N GLY A 2 -16.17 -39.01 -34.14
CA GLY A 2 -16.65 -38.66 -32.79
C GLY A 2 -15.44 -38.33 -31.93
N VAL A 3 -15.11 -37.05 -31.83
CA VAL A 3 -13.99 -36.54 -31.03
C VAL A 3 -14.47 -36.45 -29.58
N PRO A 4 -13.79 -37.02 -28.58
CA PRO A 4 -14.14 -36.77 -27.20
C PRO A 4 -13.65 -35.36 -26.80
N SER A 5 -14.59 -34.54 -26.33
CA SER A 5 -14.35 -33.21 -25.78
C SER A 5 -13.30 -33.25 -24.67
N LEU A 6 -12.21 -32.52 -24.88
CA LEU A 6 -11.31 -32.08 -23.82
C LEU A 6 -12.07 -31.08 -22.95
N ILE A 7 -12.61 -31.55 -21.82
CA ILE A 7 -12.97 -30.68 -20.70
C ILE A 7 -11.63 -30.21 -20.12
N GLY A 8 -11.14 -29.09 -20.64
CA GLY A 8 -10.07 -28.33 -20.01
C GLY A 8 -10.60 -27.81 -18.68
N ALA A 9 -10.22 -28.47 -17.60
CA ALA A 9 -10.44 -27.96 -16.25
C ALA A 9 -9.68 -26.63 -16.14
N LEU A 10 -10.42 -25.52 -16.28
CA LEU A 10 -9.95 -24.21 -15.87
C LEU A 10 -9.74 -24.30 -14.36
N LEU A 11 -8.50 -24.51 -13.95
CA LEU A 11 -8.07 -24.27 -12.58
C LEU A 11 -8.34 -22.79 -12.32
N ALA A 12 -9.50 -22.51 -11.72
CA ALA A 12 -9.76 -21.25 -11.06
C ALA A 12 -8.69 -21.15 -9.96
N ILE A 13 -7.63 -20.41 -10.26
CA ILE A 13 -6.71 -19.90 -9.25
C ILE A 13 -7.58 -18.96 -8.43
N VAL A 14 -8.22 -19.50 -7.38
CA VAL A 14 -8.76 -18.68 -6.31
C VAL A 14 -7.53 -17.91 -5.84
N PRO A 15 -7.46 -16.58 -5.99
CA PRO A 15 -6.36 -15.83 -5.42
C PRO A 15 -6.41 -16.18 -3.94
N LEU A 16 -5.39 -16.92 -3.47
CA LEU A 16 -5.19 -17.12 -2.05
C LEU A 16 -5.22 -15.70 -1.49
N PHE A 17 -6.27 -15.39 -0.73
CA PHE A 17 -6.29 -14.19 0.08
C PHE A 17 -5.00 -14.27 0.87
N ALA A 18 -4.02 -13.44 0.52
CA ALA A 18 -2.78 -13.37 1.25
C ALA A 18 -3.22 -13.15 2.70
N GLN A 19 -2.89 -14.10 3.57
CA GLN A 19 -3.15 -14.01 5.01
C GLN A 19 -2.19 -12.99 5.61
N GLY A 20 -2.24 -11.79 5.07
CA GLY A 20 -1.38 -10.67 5.32
C GLY A 20 -2.25 -9.48 5.65
N GLU A 21 -1.93 -8.81 6.74
CA GLU A 21 -2.66 -7.63 7.19
C GLU A 21 -2.64 -6.58 6.08
N SER A 22 -3.81 -6.20 5.59
CA SER A 22 -3.95 -5.18 4.54
C SER A 22 -4.09 -3.81 5.19
N LEU A 23 -3.17 -2.91 4.89
CA LEU A 23 -2.93 -1.69 5.68
C LEU A 23 -3.36 -0.43 4.95
N LEU A 24 -2.96 -0.29 3.69
CA LEU A 24 -3.18 0.90 2.89
C LEU A 24 -3.69 0.53 1.51
N LYS A 25 -4.96 0.80 1.24
CA LYS A 25 -5.56 0.55 -0.06
C LYS A 25 -5.18 1.64 -1.06
N ARG A 26 -4.67 1.22 -2.21
CA ARG A 26 -4.55 2.07 -3.39
C ARG A 26 -5.93 2.19 -4.06
N PRO A 27 -6.50 3.39 -4.19
CA PRO A 27 -7.81 3.56 -4.80
C PRO A 27 -7.80 3.26 -6.30
N ASP A 28 -6.65 3.41 -6.97
CA ASP A 28 -6.55 3.30 -8.42
C ASP A 28 -6.65 1.86 -8.94
N ASP A 29 -6.09 0.88 -8.21
CA ASP A 29 -6.03 -0.53 -8.64
C ASP A 29 -6.51 -1.52 -7.57
N GLY A 30 -6.97 -1.03 -6.42
CA GLY A 30 -7.54 -1.85 -5.35
C GLY A 30 -6.54 -2.75 -4.64
N ARG A 31 -5.23 -2.63 -4.91
CA ARG A 31 -4.19 -3.35 -4.16
C ARG A 31 -3.89 -2.66 -2.84
N CYS A 32 -3.52 -3.44 -1.84
CA CYS A 32 -3.12 -2.95 -0.54
C CYS A 32 -1.66 -3.17 -0.28
N LEU A 33 -1.00 -2.19 0.35
CA LEU A 33 0.22 -2.47 1.07
C LEU A 33 -0.13 -3.37 2.25
N GLY A 34 0.53 -4.51 2.36
CA GLY A 34 0.36 -5.44 3.45
C GLY A 34 1.65 -6.19 3.76
N ARG A 35 1.58 -7.07 4.76
CA ARG A 35 2.70 -7.93 5.16
C ARG A 35 2.52 -9.33 4.59
N LEU A 36 3.51 -9.82 3.85
CA LEU A 36 3.61 -11.21 3.40
C LEU A 36 4.99 -11.74 3.82
N ASP A 37 5.01 -12.84 4.58
CA ASP A 37 6.24 -13.44 5.12
C ASP A 37 7.18 -12.43 5.81
N GLY A 38 6.61 -11.50 6.58
CA GLY A 38 7.33 -10.45 7.30
C GLY A 38 7.80 -9.27 6.43
N SER A 39 7.64 -9.36 5.11
CA SER A 39 8.06 -8.33 4.15
C SER A 39 6.87 -7.50 3.64
N PRO A 40 7.08 -6.25 3.21
CA PRO A 40 6.03 -5.44 2.62
C PRO A 40 5.75 -5.84 1.17
N HIS A 41 4.48 -6.07 0.84
CA HIS A 41 4.02 -6.43 -0.51
C HIS A 41 2.75 -5.68 -0.87
N TYR A 42 2.54 -5.45 -2.17
CA TYR A 42 1.22 -5.10 -2.68
C TYR A 42 0.44 -6.36 -3.03
N THR A 43 -0.71 -6.56 -2.40
CA THR A 43 -1.60 -7.70 -2.63
C THR A 43 -3.01 -7.24 -2.94
N ALA A 44 -3.79 -8.06 -3.64
CA ALA A 44 -5.22 -7.78 -3.83
C ALA A 44 -5.95 -7.89 -2.49
N CYS A 45 -6.79 -6.91 -2.17
CA CYS A 45 -7.51 -6.82 -0.90
C CYS A 45 -8.95 -6.36 -1.12
N ALA A 46 -9.90 -7.06 -0.51
CA ALA A 46 -11.30 -6.64 -0.48
C ALA A 46 -11.48 -5.47 0.50
N ASP A 47 -11.09 -5.72 1.76
CA ASP A 47 -11.29 -4.83 2.90
C ASP A 47 -9.94 -4.43 3.50
N ALA A 48 -9.61 -3.16 3.39
CA ALA A 48 -8.46 -2.58 4.06
C ALA A 48 -8.76 -1.17 4.50
N VAL A 49 -7.94 -0.66 5.40
CA VAL A 49 -8.09 0.72 5.88
C VAL A 49 -7.84 1.66 4.71
N ARG A 50 -8.90 2.28 4.22
CA ARG A 50 -8.82 3.51 3.43
C ARG A 50 -8.57 4.62 4.43
N ILE A 51 -7.40 5.24 4.39
CA ILE A 51 -7.15 6.43 5.22
C ILE A 51 -7.91 7.59 4.58
N VAL A 52 -9.00 7.98 5.23
CA VAL A 52 -9.76 9.19 4.91
C VAL A 52 -9.19 10.30 5.78
N ALA A 53 -8.58 11.31 5.18
CA ALA A 53 -8.13 12.48 5.93
C ALA A 53 -9.35 13.31 6.32
N SER A 54 -9.70 13.34 7.61
CA SER A 54 -10.74 14.22 8.16
C SER A 54 -10.25 15.66 8.34
N SER A 55 -8.92 15.87 8.37
CA SER A 55 -8.30 17.19 8.30
C SER A 55 -7.02 17.15 7.47
N VAL A 56 -6.90 18.01 6.46
CA VAL A 56 -5.70 18.14 5.61
C VAL A 56 -4.54 18.85 6.34
N GLY A 57 -4.77 19.29 7.59
CA GLY A 57 -3.77 19.97 8.43
C GLY A 57 -2.81 19.05 9.18
N VAL A 58 -2.85 17.73 9.01
CA VAL A 58 -1.85 16.84 9.62
C VAL A 58 -0.56 16.95 8.81
N GLU A 59 0.36 17.79 9.28
CA GLU A 59 1.63 18.06 8.60
C GLU A 59 2.54 16.82 8.54
N ARG A 60 2.53 16.01 9.61
CA ARG A 60 3.42 14.86 9.78
C ARG A 60 2.76 13.76 10.62
N PHE A 61 2.83 12.50 10.19
CA PHE A 61 2.25 11.35 10.90
C PHE A 61 3.00 10.05 10.62
N ALA A 62 2.96 9.10 11.55
CA ALA A 62 3.39 7.72 11.34
C ALA A 62 2.17 6.84 11.02
N ILE A 63 2.40 5.75 10.28
CA ILE A 63 1.34 4.79 9.94
C ILE A 63 1.59 3.51 10.73
N ARG A 64 0.75 3.27 11.73
CA ARG A 64 0.78 2.09 12.61
C ARG A 64 0.01 0.91 11.99
N LEU A 65 0.51 -0.30 12.22
CA LEU A 65 -0.16 -1.56 11.88
C LEU A 65 -1.17 -1.92 12.98
N SER A 66 -2.36 -2.37 12.59
CA SER A 66 -3.55 -2.47 13.46
C SER A 66 -3.43 -3.43 14.66
N THR A 67 -2.51 -4.38 14.62
CA THR A 67 -2.46 -5.54 15.55
C THR A 67 -1.18 -5.60 16.37
N GLU A 68 -0.16 -4.79 16.05
CA GLU A 68 1.16 -4.81 16.70
C GLU A 68 1.64 -3.37 17.00
N ASP A 69 2.68 -3.22 17.84
CA ASP A 69 3.41 -1.96 17.98
C ASP A 69 4.42 -1.74 16.84
N THR A 70 3.96 -2.06 15.63
CA THR A 70 4.74 -1.99 14.40
C THR A 70 4.18 -0.88 13.53
N CYS A 71 5.06 -0.18 12.82
CA CYS A 71 4.74 0.92 11.92
C CYS A 71 5.46 0.73 10.57
N ILE A 72 5.04 1.51 9.57
CA ILE A 72 5.75 1.60 8.29
C ILE A 72 7.04 2.40 8.49
N GLY A 73 8.16 1.81 8.08
CA GLY A 73 9.50 2.38 8.17
C GLY A 73 10.14 2.58 6.80
N ALA A 74 11.34 3.16 6.83
CA ALA A 74 12.17 3.35 5.65
C ALA A 74 13.64 3.02 5.94
N PHE A 75 14.28 2.34 5.00
CA PHE A 75 15.74 2.17 4.96
C PHE A 75 16.23 2.41 3.55
N GLY A 76 16.80 3.58 3.29
CA GLY A 76 17.08 4.01 1.92
C GLY A 76 15.79 4.12 1.10
N GLU A 77 15.66 3.31 0.06
CA GLU A 77 14.47 3.22 -0.81
C GLU A 77 13.54 2.06 -0.44
N ASP A 78 13.95 1.21 0.49
CA ASP A 78 13.18 0.07 0.94
C ASP A 78 12.09 0.51 1.93
N VAL A 79 10.87 0.00 1.68
CA VAL A 79 9.78 0.03 2.65
C VAL A 79 10.02 -1.12 3.64
N LEU A 80 9.84 -0.87 4.93
CA LEU A 80 10.01 -1.86 5.98
C LEU A 80 8.87 -1.81 6.99
N PHE A 81 8.75 -2.86 7.78
CA PHE A 81 7.98 -2.82 9.03
C PHE A 81 8.94 -2.75 10.22
N VAL A 82 8.76 -1.75 11.07
CA VAL A 82 9.67 -1.41 12.16
C VAL A 82 8.89 -1.04 13.42
N GLY A 83 9.54 -1.07 14.59
CA GLY A 83 8.95 -0.48 15.79
C GLY A 83 8.55 0.98 15.57
N CYS A 84 7.45 1.42 16.18
CA CYS A 84 6.91 2.75 15.93
C CYS A 84 7.82 3.92 16.38
N ASP A 85 8.80 3.64 17.23
CA ASP A 85 9.90 4.55 17.59
C ASP A 85 10.84 4.88 16.42
N ARG A 86 10.90 4.00 15.41
CA ARG A 86 11.71 4.13 14.20
C ARG A 86 10.86 4.29 12.93
N ALA A 87 9.57 4.60 13.09
CA ALA A 87 8.65 4.75 11.97
C ALA A 87 9.11 5.86 11.00
N ALA A 88 8.83 5.68 9.72
CA ALA A 88 8.94 6.77 8.77
C ALA A 88 7.86 7.81 9.08
N VAL A 89 8.25 9.09 9.06
CA VAL A 89 7.33 10.20 9.22
C VAL A 89 6.80 10.60 7.85
N PHE A 90 5.50 10.48 7.66
CA PHE A 90 4.81 10.81 6.41
C PHE A 90 4.19 12.19 6.45
N ALA A 91 4.18 12.85 5.30
CA ALA A 91 3.42 14.04 4.99
C ALA A 91 2.53 13.78 3.77
N LEU A 92 1.45 14.54 3.64
CA LEU A 92 0.58 14.48 2.47
C LEU A 92 1.19 15.29 1.32
N GLU A 93 1.41 14.63 0.18
CA GLU A 93 1.85 15.28 -1.05
C GLU A 93 0.68 15.34 -2.03
N PRO A 94 0.19 16.54 -2.41
CA PRO A 94 -0.92 16.67 -3.35
C PRO A 94 -0.64 15.96 -4.68
N ALA A 95 -1.59 15.18 -5.17
CA ALA A 95 -1.53 14.58 -6.50
C ALA A 95 -2.46 15.27 -7.49
N LYS A 96 -3.72 15.41 -7.10
CA LYS A 96 -4.78 16.16 -7.78
C LYS A 96 -5.69 16.76 -6.71
N THR A 97 -6.75 17.46 -7.13
CA THR A 97 -7.79 17.93 -6.22
C THR A 97 -8.28 16.79 -5.33
N SER A 98 -8.17 16.97 -4.02
CA SER A 98 -8.63 16.03 -3.01
C SER A 98 -7.96 14.65 -3.01
N THR A 99 -6.81 14.47 -3.68
CA THR A 99 -6.05 13.21 -3.66
C THR A 99 -4.59 13.44 -3.29
N PHE A 100 -4.03 12.54 -2.48
CA PHE A 100 -2.72 12.70 -1.86
C PHE A 100 -1.90 11.42 -1.92
N ARG A 101 -0.60 11.62 -2.16
CA ARG A 101 0.46 10.61 -2.01
C ARG A 101 1.03 10.70 -0.60
N LEU A 102 1.67 9.61 -0.18
CA LEU A 102 2.36 9.54 1.09
C LEU A 102 3.85 9.84 0.86
N ARG A 103 4.30 11.02 1.27
CA ARG A 103 5.71 11.45 1.15
C ARG A 103 6.43 11.28 2.49
N ILE A 104 7.62 10.72 2.51
CA ILE A 104 8.47 10.75 3.70
C ILE A 104 8.95 12.19 3.90
N ALA A 105 8.74 12.72 5.10
CA ALA A 105 9.07 14.09 5.46
C ALA A 105 10.57 14.40 5.28
N ASP A 106 11.44 13.45 5.65
CA ASP A 106 12.89 13.65 5.70
C ASP A 106 13.60 13.45 4.36
N SER A 107 13.09 12.55 3.50
CA SER A 107 13.72 12.23 2.21
C SER A 107 13.04 12.90 1.02
N GLY A 108 11.80 13.36 1.17
CA GLY A 108 11.00 13.91 0.08
C GLY A 108 10.50 12.87 -0.93
N LYS A 109 10.84 11.58 -0.75
CA LYS A 109 10.36 10.48 -1.61
C LYS A 109 8.97 10.03 -1.20
N CYS A 110 8.20 9.54 -2.16
CA CYS A 110 6.85 9.03 -1.91
C CYS A 110 6.82 7.50 -1.88
N LEU A 111 5.93 6.95 -1.07
CA LEU A 111 5.60 5.53 -1.10
C LEU A 111 5.04 5.17 -2.48
N GLY A 112 5.65 4.19 -3.14
CA GLY A 112 5.28 3.74 -4.46
C GLY A 112 5.70 2.30 -4.72
N GLU A 113 6.07 2.00 -5.96
CA GLU A 113 6.31 0.66 -6.44
C GLU A 113 7.43 0.62 -7.48
N VAL A 114 8.33 -0.34 -7.36
CA VAL A 114 9.32 -0.67 -8.40
C VAL A 114 9.31 -2.17 -8.60
N ALA A 115 9.14 -2.61 -9.86
CA ALA A 115 9.11 -4.03 -10.22
C ALA A 115 8.14 -4.88 -9.38
N GLY A 116 6.96 -4.34 -9.04
CA GLY A 116 5.96 -5.05 -8.23
C GLY A 116 6.11 -4.90 -6.72
N ALA A 117 7.23 -4.38 -6.23
CA ALA A 117 7.54 -4.28 -4.80
C ALA A 117 7.33 -2.86 -4.25
N PRO A 118 6.83 -2.70 -3.00
CA PRO A 118 6.76 -1.41 -2.33
C PRO A 118 8.14 -0.76 -2.19
N ARG A 119 8.27 0.48 -2.67
CA ARG A 119 9.52 1.26 -2.66
C ARG A 119 9.24 2.74 -2.43
N TYR A 120 10.22 3.47 -1.92
CA TYR A 120 10.18 4.93 -1.92
C TYR A 120 10.83 5.47 -3.19
N THR A 121 10.05 6.21 -3.97
CA THR A 121 10.43 6.73 -5.29
C THR A 121 10.12 8.21 -5.42
N ASP A 122 10.46 8.82 -6.56
CA ASP A 122 10.04 10.18 -6.86
C ASP A 122 8.51 10.30 -6.90
N CYS A 123 8.00 11.35 -6.27
CA CYS A 123 6.56 11.55 -6.08
C CYS A 123 5.75 11.65 -7.37
N GLY A 124 6.36 12.03 -8.50
CA GLY A 124 5.65 12.11 -9.80
C GLY A 124 5.02 10.79 -10.25
N TRP A 125 5.62 9.66 -9.84
CA TRP A 125 5.24 8.30 -10.26
C TRP A 125 4.59 7.48 -9.14
N ALA A 126 4.54 8.03 -7.92
CA ALA A 126 3.96 7.35 -6.78
C ALA A 126 2.42 7.32 -6.84
N PRO A 127 1.79 6.21 -6.44
CA PRO A 127 0.34 6.06 -6.39
C PRO A 127 -0.29 6.92 -5.32
N VAL A 128 -1.59 7.18 -5.48
CA VAL A 128 -2.42 7.83 -4.46
C VAL A 128 -2.76 6.80 -3.38
N PHE A 129 -2.83 7.25 -2.13
CA PHE A 129 -3.31 6.42 -1.02
C PHE A 129 -4.42 7.08 -0.22
N MET A 130 -4.50 8.41 -0.29
CA MET A 130 -5.40 9.19 0.54
C MET A 130 -6.27 10.09 -0.33
N THR A 131 -7.54 10.17 0.04
CA THR A 131 -8.52 11.01 -0.64
C THR A 131 -9.30 11.77 0.42
N VAL A 132 -9.66 13.01 0.13
CA VAL A 132 -10.57 13.81 0.95
C VAL A 132 -11.95 13.77 0.30
N SER A 133 -12.96 13.39 1.08
CA SER A 133 -14.36 13.53 0.69
C SER A 133 -14.82 14.93 1.09
N ALA A 134 -15.52 15.63 0.19
CA ALA A 134 -16.26 16.84 0.54
C ALA A 134 -17.50 16.49 1.39
#